data_AF-A0A938JHA6-F1
#
_entry.id   AF-A0A938JHA6-F1
#
_cell.length_a   1.000
_cell.length_b   1.000
_cell.length_c   1.000
_cell.angle_alpha   90.00
_cell.angle_beta   90.00
_cell.angle_gamma   90.00
#
_symmetry.space_group_name_H-M   'P 1'
#
loop_
_entity.id
_entity.type
_entity.pdbx_description
1 polymer ?
#
loop_
_entity_poly.entity_id
_entity_poly.type
_entity_poly.pdbx_seq_one_letter_code
_entity_poly.pdbx_strand_id
1 'polypeptide(L)'
;MPTRARWACSASHPRRASGSVTGRCASDCSLRSRVSPGLEVQGLRTMTGARRRPPRSDAEGATTVATGQITDRQPWHLDRGRRAGEMGYLPGLDGVRALAVLGVLLYHGDLTWMRGGFLGVDVFFVLSGFLITTLIVEEYSRSGRIDFKRFYLARARRLLPALLLMLVIVGMLAAFVYRESAATFRADALASLFYVTNWWFIFSDASYFEAIGRPPFLQHLWSLAVEEQFYLLWPALVLILLRWRGRRAVFYVALGAALASTLWMAFLAISNGYPQEADPSRAYFGSDSHIMGLLLGAALAMVWRPGRLSTRLTAGAKAVITAIGILALLGVAYFFLFVGEYSNFLYRGGFLVLSAIVCVLIAAASHPGAPFGRMIGSQPWRYIGQRSYGLYLYHWPIYVITRPELDIPLDGPALLALRLGLTFAVAELSYRYVEIP
;
A
#
# COMPACT_ATOMS: atom_id res chain seq x y z
N MET A 1 -62.90 -3.86 -5.64
CA MET A 1 -63.12 -2.40 -5.67
C MET A 1 -61.78 -1.70 -5.88
N PRO A 2 -61.54 -1.09 -7.05
CA PRO A 2 -60.34 -0.28 -7.32
C PRO A 2 -60.67 1.21 -7.56
N THR A 3 -59.76 2.11 -7.22
CA THR A 3 -59.74 3.53 -7.66
C THR A 3 -58.27 3.92 -7.90
N ARG A 4 -57.74 3.93 -9.14
CA ARG A 4 -57.76 4.98 -10.18
C ARG A 4 -57.45 6.41 -9.69
N ALA A 5 -56.32 6.96 -10.15
CA ALA A 5 -56.27 8.21 -10.91
C ALA A 5 -54.95 8.35 -11.69
N ARG A 6 -55.09 8.60 -13.01
CA ARG A 6 -54.06 8.99 -13.98
C ARG A 6 -54.11 10.51 -14.14
N TRP A 7 -53.01 11.14 -14.57
CA TRP A 7 -53.06 12.30 -15.47
C TRP A 7 -51.89 12.26 -16.47
N ALA A 8 -52.19 12.65 -17.71
CA ALA A 8 -51.34 12.59 -18.89
C ALA A 8 -51.25 13.97 -19.58
N CYS A 9 -50.13 14.17 -20.30
CA CYS A 9 -49.85 14.96 -21.52
C CYS A 9 -50.49 16.35 -21.82
N SER A 10 -49.62 17.28 -22.29
CA SER A 10 -49.71 18.07 -23.56
C SER A 10 -48.70 19.25 -23.49
N ALA A 11 -47.57 19.30 -24.21
CA ALA A 11 -47.35 19.68 -25.61
C ALA A 11 -47.84 21.10 -26.02
N SER A 12 -46.91 22.03 -26.32
CA SER A 12 -46.88 22.90 -27.53
C SER A 12 -45.82 24.03 -27.48
N HIS A 13 -44.94 24.06 -28.48
CA HIS A 13 -44.09 25.17 -28.97
C HIS A 13 -44.93 26.18 -29.81
N PRO A 14 -44.40 27.20 -30.55
CA PRO A 14 -43.21 28.09 -30.44
C PRO A 14 -43.51 29.58 -30.84
N ARG A 15 -42.47 30.47 -30.92
CA ARG A 15 -42.21 31.60 -31.91
C ARG A 15 -41.43 32.76 -31.23
N ARG A 16 -40.21 33.11 -31.67
CA ARG A 16 -39.74 33.99 -32.79
C ARG A 16 -39.81 35.51 -32.51
N ALA A 17 -38.66 36.20 -32.63
CA ALA A 17 -38.42 37.55 -33.22
C ALA A 17 -36.98 38.01 -32.83
N SER A 18 -35.97 38.00 -33.71
CA SER A 18 -35.63 38.98 -34.78
C SER A 18 -34.88 40.23 -34.29
N GLY A 19 -33.71 40.51 -34.87
CA GLY A 19 -32.98 41.76 -34.68
C GLY A 19 -31.58 41.75 -35.31
N SER A 20 -31.51 42.07 -36.60
CA SER A 20 -30.32 42.29 -37.43
C SER A 20 -29.63 43.64 -37.16
N VAL A 21 -28.36 43.79 -37.56
CA VAL A 21 -27.81 44.82 -38.49
C VAL A 21 -26.31 45.13 -38.25
N THR A 22 -25.54 44.91 -39.33
CA THR A 22 -24.29 45.49 -39.88
C THR A 22 -23.31 46.36 -39.05
N GLY A 23 -22.01 46.20 -39.34
CA GLY A 23 -20.99 47.27 -39.24
C GLY A 23 -19.56 46.80 -39.54
N ARG A 24 -18.93 47.36 -40.60
CA ARG A 24 -17.51 47.18 -41.00
C ARG A 24 -16.61 48.22 -40.29
N CYS A 25 -15.33 47.89 -40.09
CA CYS A 25 -14.10 48.70 -40.29
C CYS A 25 -12.91 48.01 -39.56
N ALA A 26 -11.89 47.53 -40.28
CA ALA A 26 -10.55 48.14 -40.41
C ALA A 26 -9.84 48.36 -39.06
N SER A 27 -8.71 47.72 -38.73
CA SER A 27 -7.41 47.94 -39.38
C SER A 27 -6.31 47.02 -38.81
N ASP A 28 -5.49 46.48 -39.72
CA ASP A 28 -4.04 46.25 -39.70
C ASP A 28 -3.22 46.29 -38.38
N CYS A 29 -2.38 45.26 -38.18
CA CYS A 29 -0.91 45.34 -38.38
C CYS A 29 -0.17 44.14 -37.70
N SER A 30 0.48 43.26 -38.48
CA SER A 30 1.81 42.68 -38.16
C SER A 30 2.26 41.71 -39.27
N LEU A 31 3.36 42.13 -39.93
CA LEU A 31 4.00 41.48 -41.07
C LEU A 31 4.91 40.32 -40.67
N ARG A 32 4.98 39.35 -41.58
CA ARG A 32 5.75 38.10 -41.55
C ARG A 32 7.19 38.27 -42.08
N SER A 33 8.09 37.47 -41.48
CA SER A 33 9.23 36.69 -42.04
C SER A 33 9.81 36.94 -43.46
N ARG A 34 11.16 36.90 -43.58
CA ARG A 34 12.03 35.96 -44.38
C ARG A 34 13.39 36.61 -44.76
N VAL A 35 14.55 36.01 -44.42
CA VAL A 35 15.50 35.14 -45.19
C VAL A 35 16.72 35.90 -45.80
N SER A 36 17.91 35.30 -45.61
CA SER A 36 19.33 35.62 -45.97
C SER A 36 19.63 35.64 -47.51
N PRO A 37 20.88 35.64 -48.07
CA PRO A 37 22.26 35.58 -47.51
C PRO A 37 23.40 36.40 -48.24
N GLY A 38 24.64 36.30 -47.73
CA GLY A 38 25.87 36.10 -48.55
C GLY A 38 26.90 37.25 -48.69
N LEU A 39 28.16 37.00 -48.29
CA LEU A 39 29.37 37.35 -49.05
C LEU A 39 30.65 36.73 -48.42
N GLU A 40 31.56 36.36 -49.31
CA GLU A 40 32.69 35.43 -49.23
C GLU A 40 33.95 36.15 -49.73
N VAL A 41 35.14 35.96 -49.14
CA VAL A 41 36.44 36.10 -49.84
C VAL A 41 37.51 35.15 -49.23
N GLN A 42 38.24 34.49 -50.14
CA GLN A 42 39.39 33.56 -50.11
C GLN A 42 40.64 34.12 -49.40
N GLY A 43 41.77 33.45 -49.10
CA GLY A 43 42.45 32.16 -49.40
C GLY A 43 43.86 32.26 -48.71
N LEU A 44 44.62 31.22 -48.31
CA LEU A 44 45.48 30.34 -49.11
C LEU A 44 46.27 29.40 -48.15
N ARG A 45 46.76 28.28 -48.70
CA ARG A 45 47.49 27.14 -48.06
C ARG A 45 48.95 27.45 -47.70
N THR A 46 49.54 26.75 -46.70
CA THR A 46 50.61 25.70 -46.88
C THR A 46 51.13 25.13 -45.53
N MET A 47 51.60 23.88 -45.57
CA MET A 47 52.08 23.04 -44.47
C MET A 47 53.48 23.39 -43.93
N THR A 48 53.77 23.09 -42.65
CA THR A 48 54.84 22.17 -42.18
C THR A 48 55.18 22.36 -40.68
N GLY A 49 55.45 21.24 -39.97
CA GLY A 49 56.66 21.11 -39.15
C GLY A 49 56.69 21.51 -37.65
N ALA A 50 56.82 20.47 -36.83
CA ALA A 50 57.69 20.39 -35.63
C ALA A 50 57.26 21.04 -34.29
N ARG A 51 57.00 20.16 -33.31
CA ARG A 51 56.93 20.39 -31.87
C ARG A 51 58.33 20.63 -31.27
N ARG A 52 58.50 21.63 -30.38
CA ARG A 52 59.44 21.60 -29.22
C ARG A 52 58.93 22.48 -28.05
N ARG A 53 58.94 21.90 -26.84
CA ARG A 53 58.85 22.52 -25.48
C ARG A 53 60.21 23.14 -25.09
N PRO A 54 60.42 23.98 -24.02
CA PRO A 54 60.04 23.78 -22.58
C PRO A 54 59.87 25.12 -21.78
N PRO A 55 60.05 25.28 -20.42
CA PRO A 55 60.19 24.36 -19.27
C PRO A 55 59.22 24.64 -18.07
N ARG A 56 59.40 23.85 -16.99
CA ARG A 56 58.65 23.74 -15.71
C ARG A 56 59.13 24.71 -14.61
N SER A 57 58.22 25.05 -13.69
CA SER A 57 58.36 25.26 -12.22
C SER A 57 56.99 25.74 -11.68
N ASP A 58 56.44 25.46 -10.50
CA ASP A 58 56.67 24.57 -9.36
C ASP A 58 55.35 24.56 -8.55
N ALA A 59 55.19 23.53 -7.70
CA ALA A 59 54.37 23.47 -6.47
C ALA A 59 52.82 23.61 -6.54
N GLU A 60 52.11 22.55 -6.12
CA GLU A 60 51.30 22.52 -4.87
C GLU A 60 50.24 21.40 -4.88
N GLY A 61 50.17 20.65 -3.77
CA GLY A 61 48.91 20.11 -3.26
C GLY A 61 48.41 18.77 -3.79
N ALA A 62 49.15 17.68 -3.55
CA ALA A 62 48.55 16.34 -3.55
C ALA A 62 47.69 16.14 -2.30
N THR A 63 46.39 16.42 -2.39
CA THR A 63 45.41 15.98 -1.39
C THR A 63 44.75 14.69 -1.91
N THR A 64 45.41 13.57 -1.65
CA THR A 64 44.76 12.25 -1.68
C THR A 64 43.58 12.28 -0.73
N VAL A 65 42.36 12.30 -1.27
CA VAL A 65 41.14 12.08 -0.51
C VAL A 65 41.21 10.67 0.05
N ALA A 66 41.55 10.59 1.33
CA ALA A 66 41.55 9.37 2.10
C ALA A 66 40.21 8.67 1.92
N THR A 67 40.24 7.52 1.25
CA THR A 67 39.13 6.57 1.20
C THR A 67 39.03 5.98 2.60
N GLY A 68 38.36 6.71 3.50
CA GLY A 68 38.08 6.23 4.84
C GLY A 68 37.37 4.89 4.71
N GLN A 69 37.96 3.85 5.31
CA GLN A 69 37.30 2.59 5.55
C GLN A 69 36.10 2.85 6.46
N ILE A 70 34.96 3.11 5.85
CA ILE A 70 33.67 3.20 6.52
C ILE A 70 33.30 1.76 6.90
N THR A 71 33.09 1.53 8.18
CA THR A 71 32.73 0.24 8.77
C THR A 71 31.44 -0.31 8.15
N ASP A 72 31.57 -1.34 7.33
CA ASP A 72 30.55 -1.94 6.45
C ASP A 72 29.55 -2.87 7.21
N ARG A 73 29.17 -2.52 8.44
CA ARG A 73 28.37 -3.42 9.32
C ARG A 73 26.97 -2.93 9.67
N GLN A 74 26.45 -1.93 8.97
CA GLN A 74 25.06 -1.50 9.17
C GLN A 74 24.16 -2.02 8.02
N PRO A 75 23.23 -2.97 8.27
CA PRO A 75 22.44 -3.62 7.23
C PRO A 75 21.41 -2.71 6.50
N TRP A 76 21.35 -1.41 6.84
CA TRP A 76 20.34 -0.47 6.34
C TRP A 76 20.83 0.53 5.30
N HIS A 77 22.01 0.35 4.71
CA HIS A 77 22.41 1.10 3.52
C HIS A 77 21.74 0.52 2.25
N LEU A 78 20.41 0.55 2.19
CA LEU A 78 19.60 0.04 1.07
C LEU A 78 19.54 1.00 -0.14
N ASP A 79 20.20 2.16 -0.08
CA ASP A 79 20.17 3.20 -1.13
C ASP A 79 21.39 3.19 -2.07
N ARG A 80 22.12 2.07 -2.18
CA ARG A 80 23.22 1.96 -3.14
C ARG A 80 22.64 1.88 -4.57
N GLY A 81 22.92 2.88 -5.41
CA GLY A 81 22.70 2.84 -6.87
C GLY A 81 21.34 3.31 -7.41
N ARG A 82 20.49 3.95 -6.60
CA ARG A 82 19.20 4.51 -7.06
C ARG A 82 19.38 5.84 -7.78
N ARG A 83 18.57 6.07 -8.82
CA ARG A 83 18.58 7.36 -9.55
C ARG A 83 17.89 8.43 -8.72
N ALA A 84 18.35 9.67 -8.85
CA ALA A 84 17.67 10.83 -8.26
C ALA A 84 16.19 10.84 -8.70
N GLY A 85 15.25 10.92 -7.75
CA GLY A 85 13.82 10.89 -8.04
C GLY A 85 13.07 9.61 -7.64
N GLU A 86 13.76 8.52 -7.29
CA GLU A 86 13.18 7.26 -6.80
C GLU A 86 12.93 7.29 -5.28
N MET A 87 11.90 6.60 -4.78
CA MET A 87 11.44 6.67 -3.37
C MET A 87 12.53 6.38 -2.32
N GLY A 88 13.50 5.51 -2.62
CA GLY A 88 14.49 5.11 -1.62
C GLY A 88 13.94 4.13 -0.58
N TYR A 89 14.74 3.83 0.45
CA TYR A 89 14.24 3.16 1.66
C TYR A 89 13.69 4.22 2.63
N LEU A 90 12.45 4.05 3.08
CA LEU A 90 11.77 5.02 3.94
C LEU A 90 11.39 4.40 5.29
N PRO A 91 12.14 4.67 6.37
CA PRO A 91 11.90 4.07 7.67
C PRO A 91 10.55 4.46 8.28
N GLY A 92 9.98 5.61 7.87
CA GLY A 92 8.64 6.02 8.29
C GLY A 92 7.55 5.03 7.85
N LEU A 93 7.72 4.38 6.69
CA LEU A 93 6.77 3.38 6.20
C LEU A 93 6.84 2.09 7.02
N ASP A 94 8.01 1.72 7.56
CA ASP A 94 8.11 0.61 8.51
C ASP A 94 7.42 0.96 9.84
N GLY A 95 7.48 2.23 10.27
CA GLY A 95 6.69 2.70 11.41
C GLY A 95 5.19 2.51 11.22
N VAL A 96 4.67 2.82 10.02
CA VAL A 96 3.24 2.58 9.68
C VAL A 96 2.90 1.09 9.70
N ARG A 97 3.79 0.21 9.19
CA ARG A 97 3.61 -1.24 9.28
C ARG A 97 3.59 -1.75 10.72
N ALA A 98 4.46 -1.20 11.56
CA ALA A 98 4.55 -1.58 12.96
C ALA A 98 3.27 -1.22 13.71
N LEU A 99 2.73 -0.02 13.48
CA LEU A 99 1.42 0.37 14.00
C LEU A 99 0.33 -0.62 13.57
N ALA A 100 0.29 -0.95 12.28
CA ALA A 100 -0.71 -1.85 11.71
C ALA A 100 -0.65 -3.26 12.31
N VAL A 101 0.52 -3.89 12.35
CA VAL A 101 0.66 -5.26 12.89
C VAL A 101 0.41 -5.31 14.40
N LEU A 102 0.83 -4.31 15.16
CA LEU A 102 0.54 -4.27 16.60
C LEU A 102 -0.96 -4.15 16.86
N GLY A 103 -1.68 -3.36 16.06
CA GLY A 103 -3.15 -3.32 16.11
C GLY A 103 -3.79 -4.70 15.88
N VAL A 104 -3.30 -5.44 14.89
CA VAL A 104 -3.81 -6.80 14.61
C VAL A 104 -3.51 -7.77 15.76
N LEU A 105 -2.28 -7.78 16.27
CA LEU A 105 -1.84 -8.70 17.34
C LEU A 105 -2.59 -8.45 18.65
N LEU A 106 -2.80 -7.17 18.99
CA LEU A 106 -3.48 -6.78 20.22
C LEU A 106 -5.00 -6.98 20.11
N TYR A 107 -5.61 -6.85 18.91
CA TYR A 107 -7.03 -7.15 18.70
C TYR A 107 -7.33 -8.62 18.92
N HIS A 108 -6.55 -9.50 18.29
CA HIS A 108 -6.68 -10.95 18.52
C HIS A 108 -6.23 -11.37 19.93
N GLY A 109 -5.62 -10.45 20.69
CA GLY A 109 -5.22 -10.66 22.08
C GLY A 109 -6.36 -10.54 23.08
N ASP A 110 -7.60 -10.44 22.60
CA ASP A 110 -8.83 -10.32 23.40
C ASP A 110 -8.86 -9.06 24.28
N LEU A 111 -8.16 -7.98 23.85
CA LEU A 111 -8.14 -6.71 24.55
C LEU A 111 -9.40 -5.88 24.28
N THR A 112 -10.27 -5.80 25.28
CA THR A 112 -11.60 -5.14 25.19
C THR A 112 -11.55 -3.65 24.84
N TRP A 113 -10.45 -2.95 25.12
CA TRP A 113 -10.29 -1.52 24.86
C TRP A 113 -9.83 -1.19 23.43
N MET A 114 -9.46 -2.20 22.62
CA MET A 114 -8.95 -1.99 21.26
C MET A 114 -9.79 -2.71 20.21
N ARG A 115 -11.07 -2.36 20.20
CA ARG A 115 -12.13 -2.99 19.40
C ARG A 115 -11.90 -2.93 17.89
N GLY A 116 -11.13 -1.96 17.41
CA GLY A 116 -10.85 -1.73 16.00
C GLY A 116 -9.47 -2.19 15.53
N GLY A 117 -8.69 -2.92 16.34
CA GLY A 117 -7.32 -3.26 15.94
C GLY A 117 -7.21 -4.18 14.72
N PHE A 118 -8.27 -4.92 14.37
CA PHE A 118 -8.37 -5.67 13.11
C PHE A 118 -8.19 -4.78 11.86
N LEU A 119 -8.53 -3.49 11.97
CA LEU A 119 -8.35 -2.48 10.92
C LEU A 119 -6.87 -2.21 10.59
N GLY A 120 -5.92 -2.78 11.35
CA GLY A 120 -4.52 -2.82 10.96
C GLY A 120 -4.31 -3.48 9.59
N VAL A 121 -5.15 -4.44 9.21
CA VAL A 121 -5.14 -5.03 7.85
C VAL A 121 -5.43 -3.98 6.78
N ASP A 122 -6.39 -3.08 7.01
CA ASP A 122 -6.71 -1.99 6.09
C ASP A 122 -5.56 -0.97 5.95
N VAL A 123 -4.82 -0.73 7.04
CA VAL A 123 -3.59 0.08 6.98
C VAL A 123 -2.55 -0.59 6.07
N PHE A 124 -2.40 -1.92 6.15
CA PHE A 124 -1.55 -2.69 5.23
C PHE A 124 -2.03 -2.59 3.79
N PHE A 125 -3.33 -2.76 3.52
CA PHE A 125 -3.90 -2.63 2.19
C PHE A 125 -3.54 -1.30 1.52
N VAL A 126 -3.73 -0.16 2.20
CA VAL A 126 -3.38 1.15 1.65
C VAL A 126 -1.87 1.26 1.40
N LEU A 127 -1.05 0.79 2.35
CA LEU A 127 0.40 0.83 2.21
C LEU A 127 0.90 -0.03 1.05
N SER A 128 0.36 -1.24 0.91
CA SER A 128 0.63 -2.20 -0.15
C SER A 128 0.27 -1.63 -1.52
N GLY A 129 -0.91 -1.02 -1.64
CA GLY A 129 -1.34 -0.32 -2.85
C GLY A 129 -0.39 0.81 -3.25
N PHE A 130 0.04 1.62 -2.29
CA PHE A 130 0.97 2.73 -2.50
C PHE A 130 2.35 2.25 -2.95
N LEU A 131 2.92 1.27 -2.25
CA LEU A 131 4.27 0.78 -2.51
C LEU A 131 4.39 0.07 -3.84
N ILE A 132 3.48 -0.87 -4.12
CA ILE A 132 3.51 -1.65 -5.36
C ILE A 132 3.30 -0.76 -6.57
N THR A 133 2.31 0.14 -6.49
CA THR A 133 2.07 1.09 -7.58
C THR A 133 3.27 2.00 -7.80
N THR A 134 3.92 2.49 -6.74
CA THR A 134 5.11 3.33 -6.89
C THR A 134 6.26 2.57 -7.55
N LEU A 135 6.56 1.34 -7.10
CA LEU A 135 7.64 0.52 -7.69
C LEU A 135 7.44 0.29 -9.19
N ILE A 136 6.22 -0.09 -9.58
CA ILE A 136 5.88 -0.37 -10.99
C ILE A 136 5.97 0.89 -11.85
N VAL A 137 5.42 2.00 -11.34
CA VAL A 137 5.41 3.27 -12.05
C VAL A 137 6.82 3.84 -12.18
N GLU A 138 7.67 3.67 -11.17
CA GLU A 138 9.09 4.06 -11.22
C GLU A 138 9.86 3.21 -12.24
N GLU A 139 9.68 1.89 -12.23
CA GLU A 139 10.30 0.99 -13.21
C GLU A 139 9.90 1.33 -14.65
N TYR A 140 8.61 1.55 -14.88
CA TYR A 140 8.09 1.97 -16.18
C TYR A 140 8.64 3.34 -16.59
N SER A 141 8.71 4.30 -15.65
CA SER A 141 9.29 5.63 -15.92
C SER A 141 10.76 5.56 -16.30
N ARG A 142 11.49 4.54 -15.83
CA ARG A 142 12.93 4.36 -16.11
C ARG A 142 13.20 3.70 -17.47
N SER A 143 12.38 2.72 -17.85
CA SER A 143 12.70 1.82 -18.99
C SER A 143 11.63 1.74 -20.07
N GLY A 144 10.45 2.33 -19.86
CA GLY A 144 9.27 2.17 -20.73
C GLY A 144 8.68 0.75 -20.75
N ARG A 145 9.20 -0.14 -19.90
CA ARG A 145 8.83 -1.55 -19.77
C ARG A 145 8.70 -1.91 -18.29
N ILE A 146 8.02 -3.01 -18.01
CA ILE A 146 7.95 -3.62 -16.67
C ILE A 146 8.43 -5.05 -16.82
N ASP A 147 9.41 -5.45 -16.02
CA ASP A 147 9.86 -6.83 -15.93
C ASP A 147 8.98 -7.60 -14.94
N PHE A 148 7.85 -8.10 -15.44
CA PHE A 148 6.90 -8.89 -14.66
C PHE A 148 7.55 -10.12 -14.02
N LYS A 149 8.46 -10.79 -14.74
CA LYS A 149 9.14 -11.98 -14.23
C LYS A 149 9.98 -11.62 -13.00
N ARG A 150 10.79 -10.56 -13.09
CA ARG A 150 11.58 -10.07 -11.96
C ARG A 150 10.69 -9.61 -10.82
N PHE A 151 9.60 -8.91 -11.10
CA PHE A 151 8.64 -8.43 -10.11
C PHE A 151 8.02 -9.60 -9.31
N TYR A 152 7.42 -10.57 -10.00
CA TYR A 152 6.77 -11.71 -9.36
C TYR A 152 7.78 -12.63 -8.66
N LEU A 153 8.96 -12.88 -9.24
CA LEU A 153 10.00 -13.69 -8.58
C LEU A 153 10.57 -13.00 -7.33
N ALA A 154 10.75 -11.69 -7.34
CA ALA A 154 11.21 -10.95 -6.17
C ALA A 154 10.19 -11.04 -5.03
N ARG A 155 8.91 -10.96 -5.38
CA ARG A 155 7.82 -11.12 -4.42
C ARG A 155 7.70 -12.55 -3.90
N ALA A 156 7.77 -13.53 -4.79
CA ALA A 156 7.72 -14.93 -4.41
C ALA A 156 8.86 -15.31 -3.46
N ARG A 157 10.10 -14.89 -3.75
CA ARG A 157 11.25 -15.09 -2.86
C ARG A 157 11.10 -14.45 -1.49
N ARG A 158 10.31 -13.38 -1.38
CA ARG A 158 10.06 -12.69 -0.12
C ARG A 158 8.96 -13.35 0.73
N LEU A 159 7.92 -13.90 0.10
CA LEU A 159 6.71 -14.33 0.80
C LEU A 159 6.56 -15.86 0.88
N LEU A 160 6.79 -16.58 -0.23
CA LEU A 160 6.52 -18.01 -0.30
C LEU A 160 7.34 -18.84 0.70
N PRO A 161 8.65 -18.62 0.92
CA PRO A 161 9.43 -19.47 1.82
C PRO A 161 8.85 -19.54 3.24
N ALA A 162 8.53 -18.39 3.84
CA ALA A 162 7.96 -18.35 5.18
C ALA A 162 6.52 -18.88 5.22
N LEU A 163 5.70 -18.56 4.21
CA LEU A 163 4.34 -19.12 4.08
C LEU A 163 4.38 -20.66 4.03
N LEU A 164 5.22 -21.24 3.17
CA LEU A 164 5.33 -22.69 3.01
C LEU A 164 5.83 -23.36 4.30
N LEU A 165 6.82 -22.75 4.98
CA LEU A 165 7.28 -23.23 6.28
C LEU A 165 6.16 -23.22 7.31
N MET A 166 5.41 -22.13 7.41
CA MET A 166 4.26 -22.03 8.30
C MET A 166 3.21 -23.10 7.99
N LEU A 167 2.85 -23.29 6.71
CA LEU A 167 1.89 -24.33 6.29
C LEU A 167 2.35 -25.73 6.66
N VAL A 168 3.65 -26.04 6.53
CA VAL A 168 4.20 -27.34 6.95
C VAL A 168 4.11 -27.51 8.46
N ILE A 169 4.53 -26.51 9.24
CA ILE A 169 4.50 -26.57 10.71
C ILE A 169 3.07 -26.73 11.22
N VAL A 170 2.15 -25.86 10.78
CA VAL A 170 0.75 -25.89 11.21
C VAL A 170 0.05 -27.16 10.68
N GLY A 171 0.42 -27.63 9.49
CA GLY A 171 -0.10 -28.89 8.94
C GLY A 171 0.32 -30.11 9.76
N MET A 172 1.55 -30.16 10.26
CA MET A 172 1.98 -31.19 11.20
C MET A 172 1.19 -31.12 12.51
N LEU A 173 0.97 -29.91 13.05
CA LEU A 173 0.14 -29.73 14.25
C LEU A 173 -1.30 -30.21 14.00
N ALA A 174 -1.91 -29.84 12.89
CA ALA A 174 -3.26 -30.29 12.54
C ALA A 174 -3.33 -31.81 12.31
N ALA A 175 -2.31 -32.41 11.71
CA ALA A 175 -2.30 -33.85 11.40
C ALA A 175 -2.06 -34.74 12.63
N PHE A 176 -1.25 -34.30 13.60
CA PHE A 176 -0.82 -35.15 14.71
C PHE A 176 -1.38 -34.72 16.07
N VAL A 177 -1.61 -33.42 16.28
CA VAL A 177 -2.05 -32.86 17.57
C VAL A 177 -3.53 -32.52 17.53
N TYR A 178 -3.96 -31.71 16.56
CA TYR A 178 -5.34 -31.21 16.42
C TYR A 178 -6.08 -31.92 15.30
N ARG A 179 -6.17 -33.26 15.42
CA ARG A 179 -6.67 -34.16 14.36
C ARG A 179 -8.08 -33.84 13.90
N GLU A 180 -8.90 -33.29 14.79
CA GLU A 180 -10.25 -32.81 14.50
C GLU A 180 -10.27 -31.69 13.46
N SER A 181 -9.19 -30.92 13.33
CA SER A 181 -9.05 -29.81 12.38
C SER A 181 -8.33 -30.20 11.09
N ALA A 182 -7.84 -31.44 10.96
CA ALA A 182 -7.02 -31.87 9.83
C ALA A 182 -7.75 -31.77 8.46
N ALA A 183 -9.04 -32.07 8.43
CA ALA A 183 -9.85 -31.99 7.22
C ALA A 183 -10.02 -30.53 6.76
N THR A 184 -10.43 -29.64 7.66
CA THR A 184 -10.57 -28.20 7.40
C THR A 184 -9.23 -27.59 7.00
N PHE A 185 -8.16 -27.89 7.75
CA PHE A 185 -6.82 -27.40 7.44
C PHE A 185 -6.37 -27.77 6.03
N ARG A 186 -6.66 -28.98 5.54
CA ARG A 186 -6.26 -29.41 4.19
C ARG A 186 -6.87 -28.52 3.12
N ALA A 187 -8.15 -28.21 3.23
CA ALA A 187 -8.85 -27.36 2.27
C ALA A 187 -8.34 -25.91 2.34
N ASP A 188 -8.19 -25.38 3.56
CA ASP A 188 -7.67 -24.04 3.79
C ASP A 188 -6.22 -23.88 3.29
N ALA A 189 -5.37 -24.91 3.47
CA ALA A 189 -3.98 -24.90 3.03
C ALA A 189 -3.87 -24.87 1.50
N LEU A 190 -4.72 -25.63 0.80
CA LEU A 190 -4.81 -25.57 -0.66
C LEU A 190 -5.27 -24.18 -1.13
N ALA A 191 -6.32 -23.63 -0.52
CA ALA A 191 -6.78 -22.28 -0.82
C ALA A 191 -5.69 -21.23 -0.53
N SER A 192 -4.89 -21.43 0.51
CA SER A 192 -3.77 -20.55 0.90
C SER A 192 -2.64 -20.57 -0.12
N LEU A 193 -2.28 -21.76 -0.62
CA LEU A 193 -1.23 -21.92 -1.62
C LEU A 193 -1.55 -21.18 -2.92
N PHE A 194 -2.82 -21.12 -3.30
CA PHE A 194 -3.29 -20.43 -4.49
C PHE A 194 -3.76 -18.98 -4.23
N TYR A 195 -3.63 -18.47 -3.00
CA TYR A 195 -4.09 -17.14 -2.61
C TYR A 195 -5.57 -16.88 -2.94
N VAL A 196 -6.43 -17.84 -2.58
CA VAL A 196 -7.90 -17.78 -2.76
C VAL A 196 -8.66 -18.06 -1.46
N THR A 197 -8.00 -18.02 -0.31
CA THR A 197 -8.61 -18.26 1.03
C THR A 197 -9.80 -17.37 1.30
N ASN A 198 -9.77 -16.11 0.87
CA ASN A 198 -10.89 -15.19 1.08
C ASN A 198 -12.17 -15.66 0.37
N TRP A 199 -12.05 -16.14 -0.87
CA TRP A 199 -13.19 -16.71 -1.60
C TRP A 199 -13.59 -18.09 -1.10
N TRP A 200 -12.60 -18.91 -0.70
CA TRP A 200 -12.86 -20.19 -0.04
C TRP A 200 -13.72 -20.02 1.20
N PHE A 201 -13.36 -19.09 2.10
CA PHE A 201 -14.15 -18.80 3.30
C PHE A 201 -15.53 -18.23 3.00
N ILE A 202 -15.67 -17.44 1.94
CA ILE A 202 -16.98 -16.98 1.47
C ILE A 202 -17.86 -18.16 1.03
N PHE A 203 -17.32 -19.08 0.22
CA PHE A 203 -18.11 -20.19 -0.31
C PHE A 203 -18.33 -21.32 0.69
N SER A 204 -17.55 -21.37 1.76
CA SER A 204 -17.74 -22.29 2.88
C SER A 204 -18.57 -21.69 4.02
N ASP A 205 -19.16 -20.49 3.83
CA ASP A 205 -19.93 -19.75 4.84
C ASP A 205 -19.20 -19.60 6.19
N ALA A 206 -17.88 -19.38 6.14
CA ALA A 206 -17.07 -19.21 7.33
C ALA A 206 -17.18 -17.77 7.86
N SER A 207 -17.53 -17.62 9.15
CA SER A 207 -17.53 -16.31 9.80
C SER A 207 -16.12 -15.89 10.23
N TYR A 208 -15.80 -14.62 10.02
CA TYR A 208 -14.54 -14.00 10.44
C TYR A 208 -14.55 -13.57 11.91
N PHE A 209 -15.64 -12.94 12.36
CA PHE A 209 -15.72 -12.31 13.67
C PHE A 209 -16.30 -13.24 14.74
N GLU A 210 -16.93 -14.33 14.33
CA GLU A 210 -17.50 -15.33 15.23
C GLU A 210 -16.97 -16.72 14.89
N ALA A 211 -16.69 -17.52 15.92
CA ALA A 211 -16.31 -18.91 15.74
C ALA A 211 -16.91 -19.77 16.85
N ILE A 212 -17.51 -20.90 16.46
CA ILE A 212 -17.93 -21.94 17.39
C ILE A 212 -16.81 -22.96 17.49
N GLY A 213 -16.18 -23.06 18.66
CA GLY A 213 -15.07 -23.98 18.90
C GLY A 213 -13.70 -23.40 18.52
N ARG A 214 -12.86 -24.18 17.83
CA ARG A 214 -11.52 -23.73 17.39
C ARG A 214 -11.66 -23.06 16.01
N PRO A 215 -11.25 -21.77 15.87
CA PRO A 215 -11.24 -21.12 14.56
C PRO A 215 -10.30 -21.82 13.57
N PRO A 216 -10.51 -21.65 12.25
CA PRO A 216 -9.59 -22.17 11.26
C PRO A 216 -8.17 -21.62 11.45
N PHE A 217 -7.17 -22.52 11.44
CA PHE A 217 -5.76 -22.17 11.67
C PHE A 217 -5.18 -21.16 10.68
N LEU A 218 -5.76 -21.06 9.50
CA LEU A 218 -5.27 -20.25 8.39
C LEU A 218 -6.18 -19.07 8.07
N GLN A 219 -7.13 -18.76 8.96
CA GLN A 219 -8.17 -17.75 8.72
C GLN A 219 -7.60 -16.39 8.30
N HIS A 220 -6.62 -15.87 9.05
CA HIS A 220 -5.93 -14.61 8.76
C HIS A 220 -5.31 -14.50 7.33
N LEU A 221 -5.06 -15.62 6.64
CA LEU A 221 -4.50 -15.60 5.28
C LEU A 221 -5.46 -15.05 4.22
N TRP A 222 -6.74 -14.84 4.55
CA TRP A 222 -7.71 -14.19 3.66
C TRP A 222 -7.18 -12.84 3.14
N SER A 223 -6.55 -12.04 4.01
CA SER A 223 -6.11 -10.69 3.65
C SER A 223 -4.92 -10.75 2.69
N LEU A 224 -3.98 -11.67 2.93
CA LEU A 224 -2.85 -11.92 2.04
C LEU A 224 -3.32 -12.42 0.67
N ALA A 225 -4.40 -13.21 0.62
CA ALA A 225 -5.01 -13.60 -0.65
C ALA A 225 -5.52 -12.39 -1.45
N VAL A 226 -6.26 -11.47 -0.81
CA VAL A 226 -6.72 -10.23 -1.46
C VAL A 226 -5.53 -9.40 -1.95
N GLU A 227 -4.50 -9.25 -1.13
CA GLU A 227 -3.29 -8.54 -1.52
C GLU A 227 -2.61 -9.18 -2.74
N GLU A 228 -2.37 -10.50 -2.73
CA GLU A 228 -1.71 -11.20 -3.84
C GLU A 228 -2.53 -11.20 -5.14
N GLN A 229 -3.85 -11.26 -5.06
CA GLN A 229 -4.73 -11.03 -6.20
C GLN A 229 -4.53 -9.64 -6.79
N PHE A 230 -4.44 -8.60 -5.94
CA PHE A 230 -4.12 -7.25 -6.39
C PHE A 230 -2.73 -7.19 -7.02
N TYR A 231 -1.70 -7.81 -6.45
CA TYR A 231 -0.35 -7.79 -7.04
C TYR A 231 -0.24 -8.57 -8.34
N LEU A 232 -1.09 -9.58 -8.55
CA LEU A 232 -1.16 -10.30 -9.81
C LEU A 232 -1.77 -9.41 -10.90
N LEU A 233 -2.93 -8.79 -10.64
CA LEU A 233 -3.74 -8.11 -11.66
C LEU A 233 -3.35 -6.64 -11.87
N TRP A 234 -3.07 -5.91 -10.78
CA TRP A 234 -2.84 -4.47 -10.82
C TRP A 234 -1.65 -4.03 -11.69
N PRO A 235 -0.48 -4.68 -11.67
CA PRO A 235 0.66 -4.25 -12.48
C PRO A 235 0.37 -4.27 -13.98
N ALA A 236 -0.38 -5.28 -14.45
CA ALA A 236 -0.80 -5.38 -15.85
C ALA A 236 -1.77 -4.26 -16.22
N LEU A 237 -2.76 -3.97 -15.36
CA LEU A 237 -3.70 -2.88 -15.56
C LEU A 237 -2.99 -1.51 -15.56
N VAL A 238 -2.08 -1.26 -14.62
CA VAL A 238 -1.27 -0.03 -14.59
C VAL A 238 -0.49 0.14 -15.88
N LEU A 239 0.14 -0.91 -16.41
CA LEU A 239 0.86 -0.85 -17.67
C LEU A 239 -0.03 -0.41 -18.84
N ILE A 240 -1.22 -1.01 -18.95
CA ILE A 240 -2.20 -0.70 -20.00
C ILE A 240 -2.62 0.77 -19.88
N LEU A 241 -2.99 1.22 -18.69
CA LEU A 241 -3.44 2.59 -18.43
C LEU A 241 -2.33 3.63 -18.67
N LEU A 242 -1.10 3.32 -18.24
CA LEU A 242 0.07 4.18 -18.48
C LEU A 242 0.35 4.35 -19.97
N ARG A 243 0.21 3.29 -20.77
CA ARG A 243 0.41 3.36 -22.23
C ARG A 243 -0.72 4.08 -22.95
N TRP A 244 -1.95 3.92 -22.48
CA TRP A 244 -3.11 4.48 -23.16
C TRP A 244 -3.30 5.97 -22.87
N ARG A 245 -3.34 6.34 -21.58
CA ARG A 245 -3.75 7.69 -21.13
C ARG A 245 -2.84 8.24 -20.02
N GLY A 246 -1.72 7.57 -19.75
CA GLY A 246 -0.71 7.99 -18.80
C GLY A 246 -1.15 7.93 -17.34
N ARG A 247 -0.43 8.67 -16.50
CA ARG A 247 -0.58 8.62 -15.03
C ARG A 247 -1.97 9.03 -14.54
N ARG A 248 -2.63 9.96 -15.23
CA ARG A 248 -3.97 10.45 -14.85
C ARG A 248 -5.01 9.34 -14.94
N ALA A 249 -4.92 8.46 -15.94
CA ALA A 249 -5.86 7.35 -16.05
C ALA A 249 -5.70 6.34 -14.92
N VAL A 250 -4.46 6.00 -14.52
CA VAL A 250 -4.23 5.15 -13.34
C VAL A 250 -4.87 5.77 -12.10
N PHE A 251 -4.68 7.07 -11.88
CA PHE A 251 -5.26 7.79 -10.74
C PHE A 251 -6.80 7.72 -10.73
N TYR A 252 -7.46 8.10 -11.83
CA TYR A 252 -8.91 8.14 -11.88
C TYR A 252 -9.56 6.75 -11.88
N VAL A 253 -8.93 5.75 -12.52
CA VAL A 253 -9.41 4.36 -12.47
C VAL A 253 -9.27 3.81 -11.05
N ALA A 254 -8.14 4.04 -10.38
CA ALA A 254 -7.96 3.62 -8.99
C ALA A 254 -9.01 4.27 -8.07
N LEU A 255 -9.23 5.58 -8.19
CA LEU A 255 -10.20 6.30 -7.38
C LEU A 255 -11.65 5.86 -7.67
N GLY A 256 -12.01 5.71 -8.95
CA GLY A 256 -13.33 5.26 -9.36
C GLY A 256 -13.61 3.83 -8.90
N ALA A 257 -12.63 2.92 -9.02
CA ALA A 257 -12.76 1.55 -8.55
C ALA A 257 -12.80 1.45 -7.01
N ALA A 258 -12.06 2.30 -6.29
CA ALA A 258 -12.15 2.37 -4.83
C ALA A 258 -13.53 2.81 -4.37
N LEU A 259 -14.11 3.81 -5.04
CA LEU A 259 -15.48 4.26 -4.78
C LEU A 259 -16.49 3.17 -5.13
N ALA A 260 -16.33 2.50 -6.27
CA ALA A 260 -17.20 1.40 -6.68
C ALA A 260 -17.19 0.24 -5.68
N SER A 261 -16.00 -0.18 -5.21
CA SER A 261 -15.85 -1.19 -4.15
C SER A 261 -16.53 -0.76 -2.84
N THR A 262 -16.38 0.52 -2.45
CA THR A 262 -17.03 1.05 -1.24
C THR A 262 -18.55 1.07 -1.36
N LEU A 263 -19.08 1.53 -2.50
CA LEU A 263 -20.52 1.54 -2.76
C LEU A 263 -21.09 0.12 -2.84
N TRP A 264 -20.31 -0.82 -3.38
CA TRP A 264 -20.67 -2.23 -3.43
C TRP A 264 -20.75 -2.85 -2.03
N MET A 265 -19.75 -2.59 -1.17
CA MET A 265 -19.80 -3.00 0.23
C MET A 265 -21.02 -2.40 0.95
N ALA A 266 -21.29 -1.11 0.77
CA ALA A 266 -22.44 -0.44 1.37
C ALA A 266 -23.76 -1.04 0.90
N PHE A 267 -23.87 -1.37 -0.40
CA PHE A 267 -25.03 -2.06 -0.95
C PHE A 267 -25.21 -3.44 -0.31
N LEU A 268 -24.15 -4.26 -0.24
CA LEU A 268 -24.19 -5.58 0.41
C LEU A 268 -24.61 -5.45 1.87
N ALA A 269 -24.06 -4.47 2.59
CA ALA A 269 -24.38 -4.26 3.99
C ALA A 269 -25.83 -3.85 4.23
N ILE A 270 -26.36 -2.94 3.42
CA ILE A 270 -27.76 -2.49 3.55
C ILE A 270 -28.73 -3.61 3.11
N SER A 271 -28.45 -4.29 2.01
CA SER A 271 -29.36 -5.30 1.44
C SER A 271 -29.43 -6.59 2.26
N ASN A 272 -28.36 -6.95 2.97
CA ASN A 272 -28.29 -8.17 3.78
C ASN A 272 -28.35 -7.91 5.30
N GLY A 273 -28.56 -6.66 5.74
CA GLY A 273 -28.65 -6.34 7.17
C GLY A 273 -27.32 -6.37 7.95
N TYR A 274 -26.17 -6.35 7.26
CA TYR A 274 -24.87 -6.34 7.92
C TYR A 274 -24.59 -5.03 8.65
N PRO A 275 -23.77 -5.05 9.72
CA PRO A 275 -23.27 -6.23 10.43
C PRO A 275 -24.17 -6.62 11.63
N GLN A 276 -25.33 -5.99 11.80
CA GLN A 276 -26.15 -6.10 13.03
C GLN A 276 -27.13 -7.28 12.97
N GLU A 277 -27.72 -7.53 11.80
CA GLU A 277 -28.76 -8.55 11.61
C GLU A 277 -28.18 -9.83 10.99
N ALA A 278 -27.00 -9.74 10.36
CA ALA A 278 -26.31 -10.88 9.75
C ALA A 278 -24.78 -10.67 9.76
N ASP A 279 -24.05 -11.78 9.66
CA ASP A 279 -22.60 -11.82 9.63
C ASP A 279 -22.01 -11.05 8.42
N PRO A 280 -21.15 -10.03 8.65
CA PRO A 280 -20.57 -9.23 7.58
C PRO A 280 -19.45 -9.93 6.78
N SER A 281 -19.11 -11.18 7.09
CA SER A 281 -17.92 -11.85 6.56
C SER A 281 -17.85 -11.90 5.03
N ARG A 282 -18.98 -12.01 4.32
CA ARG A 282 -19.01 -11.91 2.84
C ARG A 282 -18.51 -10.55 2.34
N ALA A 283 -18.96 -9.47 2.97
CA ALA A 283 -18.53 -8.12 2.60
C ALA A 283 -17.07 -7.88 3.01
N TYR A 284 -16.65 -8.43 4.14
CA TYR A 284 -15.31 -8.26 4.70
C TYR A 284 -14.22 -9.06 3.94
N PHE A 285 -14.49 -10.30 3.56
CA PHE A 285 -13.55 -11.14 2.80
C PHE A 285 -13.50 -10.82 1.29
N GLY A 286 -14.57 -10.22 0.75
CA GLY A 286 -14.70 -10.03 -0.69
C GLY A 286 -13.64 -9.09 -1.26
N SER A 287 -12.83 -9.56 -2.21
CA SER A 287 -11.91 -8.69 -2.97
C SER A 287 -12.66 -7.66 -3.81
N ASP A 288 -13.94 -7.89 -4.10
CA ASP A 288 -14.83 -6.98 -4.82
C ASP A 288 -15.35 -5.85 -3.93
N SER A 289 -15.69 -6.16 -2.67
CA SER A 289 -16.24 -5.22 -1.70
C SER A 289 -15.17 -4.51 -0.87
N HIS A 290 -14.00 -5.13 -0.69
CA HIS A 290 -13.00 -4.71 0.30
C HIS A 290 -11.61 -4.39 -0.28
N ILE A 291 -11.52 -3.97 -1.54
CA ILE A 291 -10.25 -3.60 -2.22
C ILE A 291 -9.96 -2.09 -2.22
N MET A 292 -10.91 -1.26 -1.78
CA MET A 292 -10.82 0.20 -1.78
C MET A 292 -9.55 0.77 -1.14
N GLY A 293 -9.02 0.17 -0.08
CA GLY A 293 -7.78 0.60 0.58
C GLY A 293 -6.56 0.45 -0.34
N LEU A 294 -6.39 -0.73 -0.96
CA LEU A 294 -5.34 -0.98 -1.97
C LEU A 294 -5.42 0.03 -3.11
N LEU A 295 -6.63 0.31 -3.60
CA LEU A 295 -6.85 1.24 -4.70
C LEU A 295 -6.61 2.71 -4.31
N LEU A 296 -6.97 3.14 -3.10
CA LEU A 296 -6.63 4.48 -2.62
C LEU A 296 -5.13 4.66 -2.43
N GLY A 297 -4.44 3.64 -1.91
CA GLY A 297 -2.97 3.61 -1.87
C GLY A 297 -2.37 3.76 -3.27
N ALA A 298 -2.91 3.04 -4.25
CA ALA A 298 -2.48 3.13 -5.64
C ALA A 298 -2.73 4.53 -6.25
N ALA A 299 -3.88 5.14 -5.95
CA ALA A 299 -4.17 6.52 -6.35
C ALA A 299 -3.17 7.51 -5.74
N LEU A 300 -2.87 7.37 -4.44
CA LEU A 300 -1.87 8.18 -3.75
C LEU A 300 -0.50 8.10 -4.45
N ALA A 301 -0.05 6.90 -4.86
CA ALA A 301 1.23 6.72 -5.56
C ALA A 301 1.32 7.49 -6.90
N MET A 302 0.19 7.81 -7.51
CA MET A 302 0.18 8.58 -8.76
C MET A 302 0.50 10.05 -8.56
N VAL A 303 0.14 10.61 -7.39
CA VAL A 303 0.29 12.04 -7.05
C VAL A 303 1.42 12.31 -6.05
N TRP A 304 1.70 11.37 -5.15
CA TRP A 304 2.70 11.49 -4.09
C TRP A 304 3.96 10.69 -4.43
N ARG A 305 5.08 11.39 -4.64
CA ARG A 305 6.34 10.79 -5.11
C ARG A 305 7.50 11.21 -4.21
N PRO A 306 7.74 10.49 -3.10
CA PRO A 306 8.74 10.89 -2.10
C PRO A 306 10.12 11.22 -2.67
N GLY A 307 10.60 10.41 -3.63
CA GLY A 307 11.91 10.62 -4.26
C GLY A 307 12.06 11.94 -5.03
N ARG A 308 10.94 12.60 -5.38
CA ARG A 308 10.91 13.89 -6.09
C ARG A 308 10.55 15.07 -5.19
N LEU A 309 10.28 14.84 -3.91
CA LEU A 309 9.96 15.91 -2.97
C LEU A 309 11.24 16.61 -2.49
N SER A 310 11.13 17.90 -2.19
CA SER A 310 12.27 18.66 -1.64
C SER A 310 12.64 18.13 -0.26
N THR A 311 13.94 17.92 -0.03
CA THR A 311 14.51 17.66 1.29
C THR A 311 14.67 18.95 2.11
N ARG A 312 14.72 20.11 1.44
CA ARG A 312 14.85 21.44 2.05
C ARG A 312 13.47 22.06 2.21
N LEU A 313 12.99 22.07 3.44
CA LEU A 313 11.72 22.69 3.84
C LEU A 313 11.97 23.82 4.85
N THR A 314 11.11 24.84 4.81
CA THR A 314 11.03 25.87 5.87
C THR A 314 10.59 25.24 7.19
N ALA A 315 10.89 25.92 8.31
CA ALA A 315 10.44 25.45 9.63
C ALA A 315 8.91 25.31 9.71
N GLY A 316 8.16 26.27 9.16
CA GLY A 316 6.70 26.22 9.09
C GLY A 316 6.18 25.02 8.31
N ALA A 317 6.73 24.73 7.12
CA ALA A 317 6.33 23.57 6.34
C ALA A 317 6.61 22.24 7.06
N LYS A 318 7.76 22.14 7.75
CA LYS A 318 8.08 20.96 8.59
C LYS A 318 7.06 20.80 9.72
N ALA A 319 6.69 21.89 10.39
CA ALA A 319 5.71 21.87 11.47
C ALA A 319 4.33 21.44 10.97
N VAL A 320 3.87 21.99 9.84
CA VAL A 320 2.56 21.65 9.24
C VAL A 320 2.51 20.17 8.84
N ILE A 321 3.52 19.65 8.12
CA ILE A 321 3.55 18.23 7.72
C ILE A 321 3.59 17.32 8.95
N THR A 322 4.31 17.71 10.00
CA THR A 322 4.38 16.95 11.25
C THR A 322 3.05 16.96 11.99
N ALA A 323 2.38 18.10 12.08
CA ALA A 323 1.06 18.22 12.68
C ALA A 323 0.03 17.37 11.91
N ILE A 324 0.03 17.43 10.58
CA ILE A 324 -0.83 16.59 9.73
C ILE A 324 -0.55 15.10 9.97
N GLY A 325 0.73 14.72 10.05
CA GLY A 325 1.12 13.34 10.35
C GLY A 325 0.63 12.86 11.72
N ILE A 326 0.76 13.70 12.75
CA ILE A 326 0.26 13.42 14.10
C ILE A 326 -1.27 13.30 14.10
N LEU A 327 -1.98 14.22 13.45
CA LEU A 327 -3.44 14.17 13.36
C LEU A 327 -3.92 12.91 12.62
N ALA A 328 -3.24 12.50 11.55
CA ALA A 328 -3.56 11.26 10.84
C ALA A 328 -3.28 10.03 11.71
N LEU A 329 -2.18 10.02 12.47
CA LEU A 329 -1.86 8.96 13.43
C LEU A 329 -2.92 8.85 14.53
N LEU A 330 -3.36 9.98 15.09
CA LEU A 330 -4.44 10.04 16.06
C LEU A 330 -5.78 9.59 15.45
N GLY A 331 -6.03 9.89 14.18
CA GLY A 331 -7.18 9.39 13.44
C GLY A 331 -7.17 7.86 13.31
N VAL A 332 -6.04 7.25 12.95
CA VAL A 332 -5.90 5.78 12.94
C VAL A 332 -6.09 5.20 14.34
N ALA A 333 -5.47 5.80 15.36
CA ALA A 333 -5.62 5.38 16.75
C ALA A 333 -7.10 5.46 17.22
N TYR A 334 -7.82 6.50 16.81
CA TYR A 334 -9.25 6.64 17.09
C TYR A 334 -10.05 5.47 16.51
N PHE A 335 -9.81 5.09 15.25
CA PHE A 335 -10.45 3.92 14.66
C PHE A 335 -10.13 2.64 15.44
N PHE A 336 -8.87 2.43 15.82
CA PHE A 336 -8.45 1.23 16.56
C PHE A 336 -9.09 1.13 17.95
N LEU A 337 -9.30 2.26 18.61
CA LEU A 337 -9.84 2.29 19.98
C LEU A 337 -11.38 2.30 20.01
N PHE A 338 -12.03 2.93 19.03
CA PHE A 338 -13.46 3.28 19.14
C PHE A 338 -14.36 2.72 18.04
N VAL A 339 -13.82 2.20 16.93
CA VAL A 339 -14.63 1.67 15.82
C VAL A 339 -14.52 0.15 15.76
N GLY A 340 -15.54 -0.53 16.30
CA GLY A 340 -15.62 -1.99 16.30
C GLY A 340 -16.14 -2.60 15.00
N GLU A 341 -15.94 -3.90 14.88
CA GLU A 341 -16.31 -4.79 13.78
C GLU A 341 -17.81 -4.83 13.46
N TYR A 342 -18.67 -4.55 14.45
CA TYR A 342 -20.14 -4.49 14.28
C TYR A 342 -20.65 -3.07 14.00
N SER A 343 -19.80 -2.12 13.65
CA SER A 343 -20.25 -0.76 13.34
C SER A 343 -20.90 -0.66 11.95
N ASN A 344 -22.17 -0.23 11.89
CA ASN A 344 -22.85 0.10 10.62
C ASN A 344 -22.09 1.13 9.78
N PHE A 345 -21.46 2.11 10.45
CA PHE A 345 -20.65 3.14 9.78
C PHE A 345 -19.51 2.51 8.98
N LEU A 346 -18.88 1.46 9.51
CA LEU A 346 -17.71 0.85 8.92
C LEU A 346 -18.00 0.30 7.51
N TYR A 347 -19.07 -0.49 7.37
CA TYR A 347 -19.50 -1.10 6.10
C TYR A 347 -20.25 -0.14 5.16
N ARG A 348 -20.62 1.06 5.63
CA ARG A 348 -21.31 2.09 4.82
C ARG A 348 -20.38 3.24 4.41
N GLY A 349 -19.07 3.04 4.50
CA GLY A 349 -18.05 4.00 4.04
C GLY A 349 -16.91 4.25 5.03
N GLY A 350 -16.99 3.74 6.26
CA GLY A 350 -15.95 3.93 7.27
C GLY A 350 -14.58 3.36 6.86
N PHE A 351 -14.53 2.23 6.15
CA PHE A 351 -13.27 1.71 5.57
C PHE A 351 -12.62 2.68 4.58
N LEU A 352 -13.42 3.38 3.76
CA LEU A 352 -12.92 4.40 2.84
C LEU A 352 -12.37 5.61 3.60
N VAL A 353 -13.05 6.04 4.67
CA VAL A 353 -12.59 7.14 5.53
C VAL A 353 -11.26 6.79 6.20
N LEU A 354 -11.16 5.60 6.81
CA LEU A 354 -9.90 5.11 7.36
C LEU A 354 -8.81 5.09 6.30
N SER A 355 -9.10 4.54 5.12
CA SER A 355 -8.14 4.45 4.03
C SER A 355 -7.61 5.82 3.57
N ALA A 356 -8.47 6.85 3.57
CA ALA A 356 -8.07 8.22 3.28
C ALA A 356 -7.17 8.81 4.39
N ILE A 357 -7.48 8.56 5.66
CA ILE A 357 -6.62 8.96 6.80
C ILE A 357 -5.25 8.29 6.68
N VAL A 358 -5.21 7.00 6.35
CA VAL A 358 -3.96 6.25 6.15
C VAL A 358 -3.17 6.80 4.96
N CYS A 359 -3.82 7.23 3.87
CA CYS A 359 -3.14 7.91 2.78
C CYS A 359 -2.41 9.19 3.25
N VAL A 360 -3.06 9.98 4.10
CA VAL A 360 -2.45 11.19 4.70
C VAL A 360 -1.28 10.80 5.61
N LEU A 361 -1.44 9.75 6.42
CA LEU A 361 -0.39 9.23 7.29
C LEU A 361 0.83 8.77 6.47
N ILE A 362 0.63 8.01 5.40
CA ILE A 362 1.68 7.55 4.47
C ILE A 362 2.37 8.75 3.82
N ALA A 363 1.61 9.76 3.36
CA ALA A 363 2.18 10.94 2.74
C ALA A 363 3.12 11.70 3.71
N ALA A 364 2.68 11.93 4.95
CA ALA A 364 3.50 12.57 5.97
C ALA A 364 4.71 11.70 6.38
N ALA A 365 4.51 10.39 6.55
CA ALA A 365 5.54 9.42 6.95
C ALA A 365 6.64 9.26 5.89
N SER A 366 6.29 9.41 4.61
CA SER A 366 7.21 9.26 3.49
C SER A 366 7.89 10.56 3.05
N HIS A 367 7.51 11.73 3.61
CA HIS A 367 8.09 13.00 3.19
C HIS A 367 9.57 13.13 3.64
N PRO A 368 10.54 13.25 2.71
CA PRO A 368 11.97 13.19 3.06
C PRO A 368 12.48 14.41 3.84
N GLY A 369 11.87 15.58 3.65
CA GLY A 369 12.23 16.82 4.37
C GLY A 369 11.59 17.02 5.75
N ALA A 370 10.61 16.19 6.15
CA ALA A 370 9.87 16.37 7.40
C ALA A 370 10.39 15.43 8.50
N PRO A 371 10.40 15.86 9.78
CA PRO A 371 10.90 15.01 10.87
C PRO A 371 9.95 13.84 11.21
N PHE A 372 8.66 13.95 10.91
CA PHE A 372 7.63 12.96 11.27
C PHE A 372 7.98 11.53 10.87
N GLY A 373 8.42 11.30 9.62
CA GLY A 373 8.85 9.97 9.16
C GLY A 373 10.01 9.38 9.97
N ARG A 374 10.90 10.22 10.50
CA ARG A 374 11.99 9.77 11.39
C ARG A 374 11.50 9.47 12.81
N MET A 375 10.47 10.17 13.29
CA MET A 375 9.89 9.96 14.62
C MET A 375 9.20 8.58 14.69
N ILE A 376 8.28 8.32 13.75
CA ILE A 376 7.56 7.04 13.71
C ILE A 376 8.43 5.90 13.16
N GLY A 377 9.46 6.23 12.39
CA GLY A 377 10.47 5.28 11.89
C GLY A 377 11.69 5.12 12.81
N SER A 378 11.54 5.43 14.10
CA SER A 378 12.58 5.21 15.11
C SER A 378 12.89 3.71 15.27
N GLN A 379 14.03 3.38 15.89
CA GLN A 379 14.57 2.01 15.85
C GLN A 379 13.59 0.92 16.33
N PRO A 380 12.83 1.08 17.44
CA PRO A 380 11.90 0.05 17.90
C PRO A 380 10.77 -0.20 16.90
N TRP A 381 10.15 0.87 16.41
CA TRP A 381 9.07 0.78 15.42
C TRP A 381 9.56 0.20 14.10
N ARG A 382 10.74 0.61 13.66
CA ARG A 382 11.35 0.06 12.45
C ARG A 382 11.64 -1.42 12.57
N TYR A 383 12.15 -1.87 13.72
CA TYR A 383 12.40 -3.30 13.98
C TYR A 383 11.14 -4.12 13.77
N ILE A 384 10.03 -3.71 14.39
CA ILE A 384 8.72 -4.36 14.26
C ILE A 384 8.23 -4.30 12.81
N GLY A 385 8.31 -3.13 12.18
CA GLY A 385 7.83 -2.91 10.81
C GLY A 385 8.51 -3.79 9.77
N GLN A 386 9.83 -4.00 9.90
CA GLN A 386 10.59 -4.88 9.02
C GLN A 386 10.16 -6.35 9.13
N ARG A 387 9.66 -6.76 10.30
CA ARG A 387 9.20 -8.14 10.60
C ARG A 387 7.69 -8.29 10.54
N SER A 388 6.97 -7.24 10.14
CA SER A 388 5.51 -7.23 10.12
C SER A 388 4.90 -8.39 9.36
N TYR A 389 5.57 -8.86 8.29
CA TYR A 389 5.13 -10.03 7.55
C TYR A 389 5.17 -11.31 8.40
N GLY A 390 6.32 -11.66 8.99
CA GLY A 390 6.43 -12.81 9.89
C GLY A 390 5.53 -12.67 11.13
N LEU A 391 5.46 -11.49 11.74
CA LEU A 391 4.56 -11.24 12.87
C LEU A 391 3.10 -11.52 12.48
N TYR A 392 2.65 -11.02 11.32
CA TYR A 392 1.30 -11.31 10.82
C TYR A 392 1.11 -12.78 10.45
N LEU A 393 2.12 -13.44 9.91
CA LEU A 393 2.01 -14.84 9.46
C LEU A 393 1.89 -15.84 10.63
N TYR A 394 2.67 -15.64 11.69
CA TYR A 394 2.76 -16.61 12.78
C TYR A 394 1.82 -16.30 13.96
N HIS A 395 1.34 -15.05 14.14
CA HIS A 395 0.51 -14.73 15.30
C HIS A 395 -0.75 -15.60 15.37
N TRP A 396 -1.50 -15.72 14.27
CA TRP A 396 -2.81 -16.35 14.33
C TRP A 396 -2.76 -17.84 14.69
N PRO A 397 -1.92 -18.68 14.06
CA PRO A 397 -1.76 -20.06 14.51
C PRO A 397 -1.38 -20.18 15.99
N ILE A 398 -0.49 -19.31 16.48
CA ILE A 398 -0.09 -19.28 17.91
C ILE A 398 -1.29 -18.99 18.80
N TYR A 399 -2.13 -18.03 18.41
CA TYR A 399 -3.31 -17.65 19.19
C TYR A 399 -4.38 -18.75 19.17
N VAL A 400 -4.58 -19.40 18.02
CA VAL A 400 -5.51 -20.52 17.84
C VAL A 400 -5.11 -21.74 18.68
N ILE A 401 -3.83 -21.99 18.92
CA ILE A 401 -3.36 -23.12 19.77
C ILE A 401 -3.24 -22.80 21.25
N THR A 402 -3.42 -21.54 21.64
CA THR A 402 -3.26 -21.08 23.02
C THR A 402 -4.58 -20.53 23.57
N ARG A 403 -5.71 -21.22 23.32
CA ARG A 403 -7.01 -20.76 23.83
C ARG A 403 -7.02 -20.81 25.37
N PRO A 404 -7.44 -19.73 26.05
CA PRO A 404 -7.47 -19.68 27.51
C PRO A 404 -8.39 -20.78 28.04
N GLU A 405 -7.96 -21.44 29.11
CA GLU A 405 -8.69 -22.49 29.84
C GLU A 405 -8.99 -23.79 29.07
N LEU A 406 -8.88 -23.77 27.74
CA LEU A 406 -9.10 -24.93 26.87
C LEU A 406 -7.79 -25.62 26.48
N ASP A 407 -6.80 -24.86 26.02
CA ASP A 407 -5.51 -25.41 25.57
C ASP A 407 -4.40 -25.18 26.62
N ILE A 408 -4.45 -24.06 27.36
CA ILE A 408 -3.49 -23.73 28.41
C ILE A 408 -4.15 -23.05 29.62
N PRO A 409 -3.62 -23.24 30.85
CA PRO A 409 -4.18 -22.69 32.08
C PRO A 409 -3.71 -21.23 32.32
N LEU A 410 -3.73 -20.39 31.28
CA LEU A 410 -3.36 -18.98 31.33
C LEU A 410 -4.44 -18.13 30.66
N ASP A 411 -4.67 -16.95 31.20
CA ASP A 411 -5.60 -15.95 30.68
C ASP A 411 -5.02 -14.52 30.80
N GLY A 412 -5.79 -13.54 30.33
CA GLY A 412 -5.52 -12.12 30.53
C GLY A 412 -4.11 -11.66 30.10
N PRO A 413 -3.46 -10.76 30.88
CA PRO A 413 -2.17 -10.20 30.52
C PRO A 413 -1.02 -11.22 30.43
N ALA A 414 -1.06 -12.30 31.22
CA ALA A 414 -0.03 -13.33 31.20
C ALA A 414 -0.09 -14.13 29.89
N LEU A 415 -1.29 -14.50 29.45
CA LEU A 415 -1.51 -15.12 28.16
C LEU A 415 -1.08 -14.22 27.00
N LEU A 416 -1.44 -12.93 27.05
CA LEU A 416 -1.04 -11.98 26.02
C LEU A 416 0.49 -11.85 25.94
N ALA A 417 1.18 -11.75 27.08
CA ALA A 417 2.64 -11.67 27.11
C ALA A 417 3.29 -12.93 26.50
N LEU A 418 2.76 -14.12 26.80
CA LEU A 418 3.22 -15.37 26.19
C LEU A 418 2.99 -15.38 24.66
N ARG A 419 1.78 -15.07 24.22
CA ARG A 419 1.39 -15.04 22.80
C ARG A 419 2.26 -14.07 22.00
N LEU A 420 2.48 -12.85 22.51
CA LEU A 420 3.37 -11.87 21.90
C LEU A 420 4.82 -12.35 21.92
N GLY A 421 5.31 -12.88 23.04
CA GLY A 421 6.68 -13.41 23.15
C GLY A 421 6.97 -14.51 22.12
N LEU A 422 6.06 -15.49 22.00
CA LEU A 422 6.16 -16.56 21.00
C LEU A 422 6.10 -16.02 19.58
N THR A 423 5.14 -15.13 19.29
CA THR A 423 4.99 -14.53 17.95
C THR A 423 6.25 -13.78 17.53
N PHE A 424 6.80 -12.95 18.42
CA PHE A 424 8.03 -12.21 18.15
C PHE A 424 9.25 -13.12 18.02
N ALA A 425 9.36 -14.16 18.83
CA ALA A 425 10.45 -15.13 18.74
C ALA A 425 10.43 -15.89 17.41
N VAL A 426 9.27 -16.45 17.03
CA VAL A 426 9.13 -17.20 15.77
C VAL A 426 9.30 -16.29 14.56
N ALA A 427 8.73 -15.08 14.59
CA ALA A 427 8.91 -14.10 13.52
C ALA A 427 10.38 -13.67 13.39
N GLU A 428 11.13 -13.54 14.50
CA GLU A 428 12.56 -13.22 14.44
C GLU A 428 13.38 -14.33 13.80
N LEU A 429 13.10 -15.58 14.15
CA LEU A 429 13.76 -16.75 13.58
C LEU A 429 13.45 -16.86 12.08
N SER A 430 12.17 -16.76 11.69
CA SER A 430 11.75 -16.74 10.29
C SER A 430 12.45 -15.62 9.51
N TYR A 431 12.45 -14.41 10.06
CA TYR A 431 13.06 -13.25 9.42
C TYR A 431 14.55 -13.45 9.13
N ARG A 432 15.30 -14.00 10.09
CA ARG A 432 16.76 -14.20 9.97
C ARG A 432 17.17 -15.39 9.12
N TYR A 433 16.41 -16.49 9.16
CA TYR A 433 16.84 -17.77 8.58
C TYR A 433 16.07 -18.16 7.32
N VAL A 434 14.93 -17.51 7.04
CA VAL A 434 14.02 -17.89 5.94
C VAL A 434 13.75 -16.71 5.01
N GLU A 435 13.44 -15.53 5.56
CA GLU A 435 13.06 -14.35 4.77
C GLU A 435 14.26 -13.55 4.26
N ILE A 436 15.41 -13.61 4.95
CA ILE A 436 16.70 -13.05 4.51
C ILE A 436 17.71 -14.20 4.36
N PRO A 437 17.74 -14.91 3.22
CA PRO A 437 18.81 -15.87 2.93
C PRO A 437 20.13 -15.20 2.55
#